data_AF-A0A7J7J5V1-F1
#
_entry.id   AF-A0A7J7J5V1-F1
#
_cell.length_a   1.000
_cell.length_b   1.000
_cell.length_c   1.000
_cell.angle_alpha   90.00
_cell.angle_beta   90.00
_cell.angle_gamma   90.00
#
_symmetry.space_group_name_H-M   'P 1'
#
loop_
_entity.id
_entity.type
_entity.pdbx_description
1 polymer ?
#
loop_
_entity_poly.entity_id
_entity_poly.type
_entity_poly.pdbx_seq_one_letter_code
_entity_poly.pdbx_strand_id
1 'polypeptide(L)'
;MVVDAIVMASDSLEICGKSIKECLDDMEAYTNLHDGIFYLIRDSNDRSLGEARQLLKRIEERKLYQRVPMLHIKKMNVNLQPPISRKN
;
A
#
# COMPACT_ATOMS: atom_id res chain seq x y z
N MET A 1 6.00 0.67 3.26
CA MET A 1 6.13 1.84 4.17
C MET A 1 5.39 3.06 3.66
N VAL A 2 5.83 3.75 2.60
CA VAL A 2 5.09 4.93 2.07
C VAL A 2 3.69 4.53 1.60
N VAL A 3 3.58 3.46 0.80
CA VAL A 3 2.29 2.90 0.39
C VAL A 3 1.44 2.55 1.60
N ASP A 4 1.99 1.84 2.58
CA ASP A 4 1.25 1.45 3.79
C ASP A 4 0.72 2.68 4.54
N ALA A 5 1.52 3.75 4.66
CA ALA A 5 1.09 4.99 5.30
C ALA A 5 -0.05 5.66 4.52
N ILE A 6 0.02 5.67 3.19
CA ILE A 6 -1.05 6.18 2.32
C ILE A 6 -2.32 5.33 2.46
N VAL A 7 -2.18 4.00 2.51
CA VAL A 7 -3.31 3.08 2.72
C VAL A 7 -3.96 3.30 4.08
N MET A 8 -3.18 3.47 5.14
CA MET A 8 -3.68 3.81 6.49
C MET A 8 -4.41 5.16 6.50
N ALA A 9 -3.92 6.14 5.73
CA ALA A 9 -4.54 7.46 5.62
C ALA A 9 -5.75 7.49 4.66
N SER A 10 -5.96 6.45 3.85
CA SER A 10 -6.86 6.52 2.67
C SER A 10 -8.31 6.81 3.00
N ASP A 11 -8.80 6.40 4.17
CA ASP A 11 -10.18 6.59 4.58
C ASP A 11 -10.40 7.91 5.36
N SER A 12 -9.34 8.64 5.71
CA SER A 12 -9.41 9.88 6.50
C SER A 12 -8.79 11.10 5.81
N LEU A 13 -7.98 10.88 4.77
CA LEU A 13 -7.42 11.94 3.95
C LEU A 13 -8.35 12.23 2.77
N GLU A 14 -8.77 13.48 2.68
CA GLU A 14 -9.53 13.99 1.54
C GLU A 14 -8.70 14.96 0.69
N ILE A 15 -8.81 14.83 -0.63
CA ILE A 15 -8.20 15.70 -1.63
C ILE A 15 -9.33 16.23 -2.49
N CYS A 16 -9.54 17.54 -2.48
CA CYS A 16 -10.69 18.18 -3.13
C CYS A 16 -12.05 17.56 -2.72
N GLY A 17 -12.18 17.13 -1.46
CA GLY A 17 -13.40 16.50 -0.94
C GLY A 17 -13.61 15.05 -1.41
N LYS A 18 -12.57 14.39 -1.93
CA LYS A 18 -12.57 12.99 -2.36
C LYS A 18 -11.56 12.19 -1.57
N SER A 19 -11.91 10.97 -1.18
CA SER A 19 -10.94 10.01 -0.66
C SER A 19 -9.92 9.62 -1.74
N ILE A 20 -8.79 9.04 -1.32
CA ILE A 20 -7.73 8.60 -2.25
C ILE A 20 -8.25 7.61 -3.30
N LYS A 21 -9.21 6.75 -2.92
CA LYS A 21 -9.83 5.78 -3.84
C LYS A 21 -10.68 6.50 -4.91
N GLU A 22 -11.46 7.48 -4.48
CA GLU A 22 -12.33 8.27 -5.37
C GLU A 22 -11.55 9.23 -6.28
N CYS A 23 -10.33 9.62 -5.91
CA CYS A 23 -9.47 10.42 -6.78
C CYS A 23 -9.19 9.75 -8.13
N LEU A 24 -9.24 8.41 -8.22
CA LEU A 24 -9.04 7.71 -9.50
C LEU A 24 -10.19 7.95 -10.49
N ASP A 25 -11.39 8.21 -9.98
CA ASP A 25 -12.60 8.41 -10.77
C ASP A 25 -12.84 9.90 -11.12
N ASP A 26 -12.10 10.82 -10.49
CA ASP A 26 -12.23 12.27 -10.66
C ASP A 26 -10.89 12.89 -11.08
N MET A 27 -10.79 13.33 -12.33
CA MET A 27 -9.55 13.90 -12.88
C MET A 27 -9.10 15.19 -12.19
N GLU A 28 -10.03 15.98 -11.64
CA GLU A 28 -9.69 17.19 -10.89
C GLU A 28 -9.02 16.81 -9.56
N ALA A 29 -9.58 15.84 -8.85
CA ALA A 29 -8.97 15.31 -7.63
C ALA A 29 -7.64 14.58 -7.93
N TYR A 30 -7.58 13.77 -9.00
CA TYR A 30 -6.37 13.06 -9.40
C TYR A 30 -5.21 14.00 -9.71
N THR A 31 -5.48 15.12 -10.37
CA THR A 31 -4.45 16.13 -10.70
C THR A 31 -3.82 16.72 -9.43
N ASN A 32 -4.57 16.78 -8.34
CA ASN A 32 -4.10 17.26 -7.04
C ASN A 32 -3.52 16.14 -6.16
N LEU A 33 -3.57 14.87 -6.60
CA LEU A 33 -2.94 13.74 -5.92
C LEU A 33 -1.46 13.66 -6.31
N HIS A 34 -0.61 14.37 -5.58
CA HIS A 34 0.85 14.39 -5.77
C HIS A 34 1.58 14.19 -4.44
N ASP A 35 2.92 14.17 -4.47
CA ASP A 35 3.77 13.92 -3.29
C ASP A 35 3.51 14.85 -2.08
N GLY A 36 2.78 15.94 -2.28
CA GLY A 36 2.30 16.83 -1.21
C GLY A 36 1.49 16.11 -0.14
N ILE A 37 0.83 15.00 -0.48
CA ILE A 37 0.11 14.15 0.48
C ILE A 37 1.00 13.68 1.63
N PHE A 38 2.30 13.49 1.38
CA PHE A 38 3.25 13.11 2.42
C PHE A 38 3.28 14.15 3.53
N TYR A 39 3.41 15.42 3.16
CA TYR A 39 3.46 16.54 4.09
C TYR A 39 2.11 16.77 4.76
N LEU A 40 1.00 16.62 4.02
CA LEU A 40 -0.35 16.70 4.58
C LEU A 40 -0.58 15.68 5.70
N ILE A 41 -0.19 14.42 5.49
CA ILE A 41 -0.32 13.37 6.51
C ILE A 41 0.62 13.67 7.70
N ARG A 42 1.86 14.07 7.42
CA ARG A 42 2.88 14.33 8.44
C ARG A 42 2.50 15.49 9.37
N ASP A 43 2.02 16.60 8.80
CA ASP A 43 1.78 17.86 9.51
C ASP A 43 0.33 18.00 10.01
N SER A 44 -0.56 17.07 9.64
CA SER A 44 -1.92 17.02 10.17
C SER A 44 -1.92 16.89 11.70
N ASN A 45 -2.97 17.39 12.35
CA ASN A 45 -3.27 17.16 13.77
C ASN A 45 -4.40 16.15 13.97
N ASP A 46 -4.96 15.60 12.88
CA ASP A 46 -6.03 14.62 12.97
C ASP A 46 -5.51 13.34 13.64
N ARG A 47 -6.30 12.85 14.60
CA ARG A 47 -6.02 11.61 15.33
C ARG A 47 -6.18 10.38 14.44
N SER A 48 -7.09 10.43 13.45
CA SER A 48 -7.30 9.36 12.48
C SER A 48 -6.02 9.03 11.69
N LEU A 49 -5.22 10.06 11.38
CA LEU A 49 -3.95 9.95 10.66
C LEU A 49 -2.75 9.61 11.57
N GLY A 50 -2.99 9.32 12.85
CA GLY A 50 -1.93 9.09 13.84
C GLY A 50 -0.96 7.97 13.46
N GLU A 51 -1.48 6.83 13.02
CA GLU A 51 -0.67 5.68 12.61
C GLU A 51 0.14 5.98 11.35
N ALA A 52 -0.50 6.55 10.34
CA ALA A 52 0.15 6.96 9.09
C ALA A 52 1.29 7.96 9.37
N ARG A 53 1.02 8.99 10.18
CA ARG A 53 2.02 10.00 10.60
C ARG A 53 3.19 9.37 11.35
N GLN A 54 2.93 8.42 12.25
CA GLN A 54 4.01 7.72 12.97
C GLN A 54 4.86 6.86 12.03
N LEU A 55 4.25 6.23 11.03
CA LEU A 55 4.98 5.45 10.03
C LEU A 55 5.85 6.35 9.14
N LEU A 56 5.34 7.52 8.72
CA LEU A 56 6.13 8.50 7.97
C LEU A 56 7.30 9.05 8.80
N LYS A 57 7.08 9.34 10.08
CA LYS A 57 8.15 9.77 10.99
C LYS A 57 9.26 8.73 11.12
N ARG A 58 8.92 7.44 11.14
CA ARG A 58 9.93 6.36 11.10
C ARG A 58 10.77 6.41 9.82
N ILE A 59 10.20 6.78 8.67
CA ILE A 59 10.94 6.92 7.42
C ILE A 59 11.93 8.09 7.52
N GLU A 60 11.49 9.24 8.03
CA GLU A 60 12.34 10.42 8.27
C GLU A 60 13.49 10.12 9.24
N GLU A 61 13.21 9.38 10.32
CA GLU A 61 14.20 8.92 11.30
C GLU A 61 15.05 7.72 10.81
N ARG A 62 14.91 7.29 9.55
CA ARG A 62 15.58 6.11 8.97
C ARG A 62 15.33 4.79 9.73
N LYS A 63 14.25 4.70 10.50
CA LYS A 63 13.76 3.49 11.20
C LYS A 63 12.90 2.63 10.26
N LEU A 64 13.52 2.20 9.17
CA LEU A 64 12.88 1.44 8.09
C LEU A 64 12.56 -0.01 8.50
N TYR A 65 11.72 -0.69 7.72
CA TYR A 65 11.56 -2.14 7.86
C TYR A 65 12.90 -2.85 7.62
N GLN A 66 13.17 -3.84 8.47
CA GLN A 66 14.39 -4.63 8.34
C GLN A 66 14.25 -5.57 7.15
N ARG A 67 15.22 -5.51 6.24
CA ARG A 67 15.30 -6.44 5.12
C ARG A 67 15.63 -7.84 5.64
N VAL A 68 14.75 -8.81 5.36
CA VAL A 68 15.02 -10.23 5.56
C VAL A 68 15.60 -10.87 4.29
N PRO A 69 16.38 -11.97 4.39
CA PRO A 69 16.93 -12.66 3.23
C PRO A 69 15.85 -13.15 2.27
N MET A 70 16.11 -13.05 0.97
CA MET A 70 15.22 -13.57 -0.07
C MET A 70 15.44 -15.08 -0.25
N LEU A 71 14.37 -15.86 -0.14
CA LEU A 71 14.39 -17.29 -0.42
C LEU A 71 14.07 -17.54 -1.89
N HIS A 72 14.88 -18.36 -2.56
CA HIS A 72 14.61 -18.83 -3.91
C HIS A 72 13.92 -20.18 -3.86
N ILE A 73 12.62 -20.20 -4.18
CA ILE A 73 11.82 -21.42 -4.20
C ILE A 73 12.13 -22.19 -5.49
N LYS A 74 12.65 -23.41 -5.37
CA LYS A 74 12.78 -24.32 -6.52
C LYS A 74 11.40 -24.89 -6.86
N LYS A 75 11.02 -24.87 -8.14
CA LYS A 75 9.80 -25.54 -8.62
C LYS A 75 9.89 -27.02 -8.26
N MET A 76 8.91 -27.53 -7.53
CA MET A 76 8.73 -28.98 -7.37
C MET A 76 8.23 -29.55 -8.70
N ASN A 77 8.92 -30.58 -9.20
CA ASN A 77 8.48 -31.33 -10.35
C ASN A 77 7.33 -32.25 -9.89
N VAL A 78 6.10 -31.75 -9.92
CA VAL A 78 4.93 -32.56 -9.63
C VAL A 78 4.67 -33.43 -10.86
N ASN A 79 5.09 -34.71 -10.79
CA ASN A 79 4.70 -35.72 -11.77
C ASN A 79 3.19 -35.94 -11.63
N LEU A 80 2.40 -35.17 -12.38
CA LEU A 80 0.98 -35.45 -12.59
C LEU A 80 0.90 -36.73 -13.43
N GLN A 81 0.59 -37.86 -12.79
CA GLN A 81 0.20 -39.06 -13.55
C GLN A 81 -1.06 -38.72 -14.36
N PRO A 82 -1.14 -39.14 -15.64
CA PRO A 82 -2.30 -38.84 -16.47
C PRO A 82 -3.56 -39.47 -15.85
N PRO A 83 -4.72 -38.78 -15.95
CA PRO A 83 -5.97 -39.30 -15.42
C PRO A 83 -6.30 -40.65 -16.07
N ILE A 84 -6.66 -41.62 -15.25
CA ILE A 84 -7.03 -42.97 -15.68
C ILE A 84 -8.28 -42.85 -16.58
N SER A 85 -8.11 -43.00 -17.89
CA SER A 85 -9.23 -43.11 -18.82
C SER A 85 -10.06 -44.34 -18.46
N ARG A 86 -11.27 -44.12 -17.91
CA ARG A 86 -12.28 -45.17 -17.81
C ARG A 86 -12.72 -45.53 -19.23
N LYS A 87 -12.31 -46.72 -19.69
CA LYS A 87 -12.89 -47.34 -20.88
C LYS A 87 -14.31 -47.79 -20.53
N ASN A 88 -15.29 -47.24 -21.24
CA ASN A 88 -16.64 -47.80 -21.33
C ASN A 88 -16.67 -48.86 -22.43
#